data_AF-A0A7X5RL59-F1
#
_entry.id   AF-A0A7X5RL59-F1
#
_cell.length_a   1.000
_cell.length_b   1.000
_cell.length_c   1.000
_cell.angle_alpha   90.00
_cell.angle_beta   90.00
_cell.angle_gamma   90.00
#
_symmetry.space_group_name_H-M   'P 1'
#
loop_
_entity.id
_entity.type
_entity.pdbx_description
1 polymer ?
#
loop_
_entity_poly.entity_id
_entity_poly.type
_entity_poly.pdbx_seq_one_letter_code
_entity_poly.pdbx_strand_id
1 'polypeptide(L)'
;MLQHLFTLDDGTTSLQRQLQRKLIEAILNGYFAAGSRMPSSRKLAEQLGVSRNTVVAAYEQLSDEGYLVSRERSGIFVSTHVFDEHAESTKPECIKDDQLNWQAACNPFSIESSAPPYPDNWDDYRYPFIDGQYDQSLFPLNQWRECSRISLNVDEIKSWARDSGYEDDASLIHEIRTKVLPRRGIQAQPDEILVTLGSQQALYLVSRLLMNTSTLLTMEEPGYQGIRQLAQHNLCPIRFASIEKDGIALDDVSPQTQLLYVTPSHQVPTAVTMSKEKREALVARANKDDFIVIEDDYESEANFISNPNPALKSLDSQGRVIYISSFSKALAPGLRLGFMVASPVLIKRARQLRALMLRHPPANNQRIMALFLSLGYYDMTMRRLYQAINERWQELREALNHYLGPYIVTSETMGGSTCWVKGPPGLNSQKFAAAAAQKGILIEPVDRFYGGQEKPDSFFRLGVRSLPKEKIRPGIEELAKLIDDIRADGDPSFGCHLKGEKLKRFLSGVSFSGHTVFGDPYCITLHPDGSMKGVEGHNNEKVDEGTWWLKDNVWYRQWQQWSYGELLGFDIYITENRIHWVRDGKLVDAANYTKP
;
A
#
# COMPACT_ATOMS: atom_id res chain seq x y z
N MET A 1 7.55 9.10 -49.35
CA MET A 1 8.69 8.44 -48.67
C MET A 1 8.86 8.94 -47.23
N LEU A 2 8.85 10.25 -46.93
CA LEU A 2 8.93 10.77 -45.55
C LEU A 2 7.69 10.49 -44.67
N GLN A 3 6.49 10.37 -45.23
CA GLN A 3 5.26 10.15 -44.43
C GLN A 3 5.26 8.86 -43.59
N HIS A 4 6.01 7.82 -43.99
CA HIS A 4 6.11 6.57 -43.21
C HIS A 4 7.11 6.66 -42.04
N LEU A 5 7.97 7.68 -42.00
CA LEU A 5 8.99 7.89 -40.96
C LEU A 5 8.50 8.77 -39.82
N PHE A 6 7.46 9.58 -40.06
CA PHE A 6 6.96 10.60 -39.15
C PHE A 6 5.48 10.35 -38.84
N THR A 7 5.19 9.31 -38.05
CA THR A 7 3.91 9.18 -37.37
C THR A 7 3.88 10.14 -36.18
N LEU A 8 2.95 11.09 -36.21
CA LEU A 8 2.68 12.04 -35.13
C LEU A 8 1.37 11.63 -34.46
N ASP A 9 1.37 11.53 -33.14
CA ASP A 9 0.21 11.08 -32.35
C ASP A 9 -0.46 12.29 -31.69
N ASP A 10 -1.78 12.28 -31.50
CA ASP A 10 -2.52 13.33 -30.78
C ASP A 10 -2.43 13.20 -29.24
N GLY A 11 -1.36 12.58 -28.74
CA GLY A 11 -1.15 12.28 -27.31
C GLY A 11 -0.75 13.49 -26.45
N THR A 12 -0.28 13.21 -25.23
CA THR A 12 0.04 14.21 -24.19
C THR A 12 1.25 15.12 -24.48
N THR A 13 1.97 14.89 -25.57
CA THR A 13 3.19 15.63 -25.93
C THR A 13 2.89 16.61 -27.07
N SER A 14 3.40 17.85 -27.00
CA SER A 14 3.18 18.82 -28.07
C SER A 14 3.72 18.32 -29.42
N LEU A 15 3.01 18.62 -30.51
CA LEU A 15 3.41 18.24 -31.87
C LEU A 15 4.84 18.71 -32.22
N GLN A 16 5.26 19.86 -31.67
CA GLN A 16 6.63 20.37 -31.82
C GLN A 16 7.67 19.38 -31.27
N ARG A 17 7.47 18.88 -30.05
CA ARG A 17 8.43 17.99 -29.39
C ARG A 17 8.42 16.59 -30.02
N GLN A 18 7.28 16.13 -30.51
CA GLN A 18 7.20 14.90 -31.30
C GLN A 18 7.98 15.01 -32.61
N LEU A 19 7.77 16.12 -33.34
CA LEU A 19 8.47 16.40 -34.58
C LEU A 19 9.99 16.51 -34.36
N GLN A 20 10.41 17.22 -33.31
CA GLN A 20 11.81 17.34 -32.94
C GLN A 20 12.43 15.95 -32.70
N ARG A 21 11.81 15.13 -31.84
CA ARG A 21 12.31 13.77 -31.54
C ARG A 21 12.43 12.91 -32.79
N LYS A 22 11.43 12.95 -33.66
CA LYS A 22 11.43 12.18 -34.92
C LYS A 22 12.48 12.67 -35.91
N LEU A 23 12.74 13.98 -35.97
CA LEU A 23 13.79 14.54 -36.81
C LEU A 23 15.18 14.13 -36.29
N ILE A 24 15.39 14.16 -34.96
CA ILE A 24 16.62 13.65 -34.34
C ILE A 24 16.81 12.16 -34.66
N GLU A 25 15.78 11.32 -34.46
CA GLU A 25 15.82 9.90 -34.82
C GLU A 25 16.15 9.69 -36.31
N ALA A 26 15.54 10.47 -37.21
CA ALA A 26 15.77 10.35 -38.63
C ALA A 26 17.20 10.76 -39.04
N ILE A 27 17.74 11.81 -38.41
CA ILE A 27 19.12 12.23 -38.62
C ILE A 27 20.07 11.16 -38.08
N LEU A 28 19.94 10.74 -36.81
CA LEU A 28 20.85 9.78 -36.17
C LEU A 28 20.83 8.39 -36.82
N ASN A 29 19.68 7.94 -37.34
CA ASN A 29 19.59 6.67 -38.09
C ASN A 29 20.09 6.77 -39.55
N GLY A 30 20.59 7.94 -39.97
CA GLY A 30 21.17 8.15 -41.29
C GLY A 30 20.14 8.31 -42.42
N TYR A 31 18.85 8.50 -42.12
CA TYR A 31 17.85 8.80 -43.16
C TYR A 31 18.08 10.16 -43.82
N PHE A 32 18.67 11.10 -43.07
CA PHE A 32 19.25 12.33 -43.63
C PHE A 32 20.76 12.27 -43.47
N ALA A 33 21.47 12.14 -44.60
CA ALA A 33 22.93 12.10 -44.60
C ALA A 33 23.54 13.40 -44.07
N ALA A 34 24.73 13.30 -43.47
CA ALA A 34 25.52 14.45 -43.05
C ALA A 34 25.69 15.46 -44.21
N GLY A 35 25.47 16.75 -43.94
CA GLY A 35 25.54 17.80 -44.96
C GLY A 35 24.39 17.81 -45.98
N SER A 36 23.42 16.89 -45.89
CA SER A 36 22.25 16.88 -46.78
C SER A 36 21.29 18.03 -46.47
N ARG A 37 20.59 18.52 -47.50
CA ARG A 37 19.63 19.61 -47.37
C ARG A 37 18.31 19.10 -46.82
N MET A 38 17.85 19.70 -45.73
CA MET A 38 16.53 19.42 -45.16
C MET A 38 15.40 20.00 -46.02
N PRO A 39 14.20 19.38 -46.01
CA PRO A 39 13.02 19.97 -46.64
C PRO A 39 12.72 21.36 -46.06
N SER A 40 12.24 22.29 -46.90
CA SER A 40 11.83 23.62 -46.43
C SER A 40 10.70 23.52 -45.40
N SER A 41 10.59 24.46 -44.46
CA SER A 41 9.55 24.43 -43.43
C SER A 41 8.13 24.36 -43.99
N ARG A 42 7.85 25.01 -45.13
CA ARG A 42 6.55 24.91 -45.83
C ARG A 42 6.29 23.51 -46.37
N LYS A 43 7.27 22.93 -47.07
CA LYS A 43 7.18 21.60 -47.67
C LYS A 43 7.01 20.51 -46.62
N LEU A 44 7.76 20.60 -45.51
CA LEU A 44 7.64 19.62 -44.43
C LEU A 44 6.30 19.75 -43.69
N ALA A 45 5.83 20.98 -43.48
CA ALA A 45 4.51 21.23 -42.89
C ALA A 45 3.36 20.64 -43.73
N GLU A 46 3.41 20.85 -45.05
CA GLU A 46 2.44 20.29 -46.00
C GLU A 46 2.48 18.76 -46.04
N GLN A 47 3.68 18.16 -46.05
CA GLN A 47 3.84 16.71 -46.08
C GLN A 47 3.34 16.00 -44.83
N LEU A 48 3.45 16.65 -43.67
CA LEU A 48 3.06 16.10 -42.36
C LEU A 48 1.67 16.56 -41.91
N GLY A 49 1.02 17.47 -42.64
CA GLY A 49 -0.29 18.01 -42.25
C GLY A 49 -0.27 18.87 -40.98
N VAL A 50 0.87 19.50 -40.64
CA VAL A 50 1.04 20.30 -39.41
C VAL A 50 1.21 21.80 -39.71
N SER A 51 1.07 22.64 -38.68
CA SER A 51 1.29 24.09 -38.83
C SER A 51 2.75 24.38 -39.18
N ARG A 52 2.98 25.37 -40.07
CA ARG A 52 4.33 25.83 -40.42
C ARG A 52 5.13 26.30 -39.19
N ASN A 53 4.48 26.93 -38.21
CA ASN A 53 5.13 27.43 -37.00
C ASN A 53 5.71 26.28 -36.16
N THR A 54 5.02 25.14 -36.11
CA THR A 54 5.50 23.92 -35.42
C THR A 54 6.81 23.40 -36.03
N VAL A 55 6.91 23.41 -37.36
CA VAL A 55 8.12 22.98 -38.07
C VAL A 55 9.27 23.98 -37.90
N VAL A 56 8.98 25.28 -37.95
CA VAL A 56 9.98 26.33 -37.75
C VAL A 56 10.58 26.22 -36.35
N ALA A 57 9.76 26.12 -35.32
CA ALA A 57 10.23 26.00 -33.93
C ALA A 57 11.05 24.72 -33.70
N ALA A 58 10.68 23.60 -34.33
CA ALA A 58 11.48 22.37 -34.28
C ALA A 58 12.84 22.51 -34.96
N TYR A 59 12.89 23.18 -36.12
CA TYR A 59 14.15 23.44 -36.83
C TYR A 59 15.06 24.42 -36.10
N GLU A 60 14.51 25.49 -35.51
CA GLU A 60 15.27 26.46 -34.70
C GLU A 60 15.93 25.74 -33.52
N GLN A 61 15.18 24.94 -32.78
CA GLN A 61 15.72 24.17 -31.66
C GLN A 61 16.79 23.15 -32.09
N LEU A 62 16.61 22.46 -33.21
CA LEU A 62 17.62 21.55 -33.76
C LEU A 62 18.88 22.26 -34.25
N SER A 63 18.74 23.51 -34.67
CA SER A 63 19.89 24.35 -34.98
C SER A 63 20.64 24.82 -33.73
N ASP A 64 19.91 25.20 -32.67
CA ASP A 64 20.50 25.57 -31.38
C ASP A 64 21.23 24.39 -30.72
N GLU A 65 20.67 23.18 -30.86
CA GLU A 65 21.26 21.92 -30.37
C GLU A 65 22.39 21.39 -31.28
N GLY A 66 22.66 22.03 -32.43
CA GLY A 66 23.77 21.68 -33.32
C GLY A 66 23.51 20.55 -34.33
N TYR A 67 22.29 20.00 -34.39
CA TYR A 67 21.90 18.99 -35.38
C TYR A 67 21.75 19.56 -36.80
N LEU A 68 21.34 20.83 -36.91
CA LEU A 68 21.08 21.51 -38.18
C LEU A 68 21.89 22.80 -38.31
N VAL A 69 22.43 23.05 -39.50
CA VAL A 69 23.12 24.30 -39.84
C VAL A 69 22.30 25.09 -40.85
N SER A 70 21.92 26.31 -40.48
CA SER A 70 21.30 27.27 -41.41
C SER A 70 22.39 27.93 -42.26
N ARG A 71 22.26 27.86 -43.59
CA ARG A 71 23.16 28.56 -44.53
C ARG A 71 22.38 29.65 -45.26
N GLU A 72 22.91 30.88 -45.21
CA GLU A 72 22.25 32.05 -45.79
C GLU A 72 21.90 31.82 -47.28
N ARG A 73 20.65 32.12 -47.65
CA ARG A 73 20.08 31.95 -49.01
C ARG A 73 20.13 30.51 -49.59
N SER A 74 20.60 29.54 -48.81
CA SER A 74 20.84 28.16 -49.28
C SER A 74 19.94 27.14 -48.57
N GLY A 75 19.40 27.45 -47.40
CA GLY A 75 18.46 26.61 -46.65
C GLY A 75 19.09 25.97 -45.41
N ILE A 76 18.43 24.94 -44.89
CA ILE A 76 18.84 24.23 -43.66
C ILE A 76 19.45 22.89 -44.06
N PHE A 77 20.59 22.54 -43.45
CA PHE A 77 21.36 21.34 -43.75
C PHE A 77 21.63 20.56 -42.48
N VAL A 78 21.74 19.23 -42.58
CA VAL A 78 22.21 18.40 -41.46
C VAL A 78 23.67 18.74 -41.17
N SER A 79 24.01 18.97 -39.90
CA SER A 79 25.38 19.25 -39.49
C SER A 79 26.30 18.08 -39.88
N THR A 80 27.50 18.38 -40.35
CA THR A 80 28.49 17.36 -40.74
C THR A 80 29.10 16.66 -39.53
N HIS A 81 29.04 17.30 -38.36
CA HIS A 81 29.64 16.80 -37.11
C HIS A 81 28.71 15.90 -36.28
N VAL A 82 27.47 15.66 -36.74
CA VAL A 82 26.48 14.89 -35.98
C VAL A 82 26.91 13.43 -35.76
N PHE A 83 27.74 12.90 -36.67
CA PHE A 83 28.19 11.50 -36.66
C PHE A 83 29.66 11.33 -36.26
N ASP A 84 30.42 12.42 -36.07
CA ASP A 84 31.87 12.37 -35.85
C ASP A 84 32.26 11.68 -34.52
N GLU A 85 31.34 11.61 -33.55
CA GLU A 85 31.55 10.97 -32.24
C GLU A 85 30.92 9.58 -32.10
N HIS A 86 30.25 9.07 -33.14
CA HIS A 86 29.65 7.74 -33.11
C HIS A 86 30.66 6.72 -33.64
N ALA A 87 31.03 5.74 -32.81
CA ALA A 87 31.82 4.60 -33.27
C ALA A 87 31.11 3.94 -34.47
N GLU A 88 31.85 3.63 -35.54
CA GLU A 88 31.30 2.90 -36.69
C GLU A 88 30.75 1.55 -36.22
N SER A 89 29.43 1.49 -36.02
CA SER A 89 28.74 0.27 -35.64
C SER A 89 28.38 -0.50 -36.90
N THR A 90 29.14 -1.56 -37.18
CA THR A 90 28.56 -2.70 -37.92
C THR A 90 27.42 -3.22 -37.05
N LYS A 91 26.17 -3.20 -37.54
CA LYS A 91 25.03 -3.76 -36.81
C LYS A 91 25.38 -5.20 -36.47
N PRO A 92 25.63 -5.56 -35.19
CA PRO A 92 25.87 -6.94 -34.87
C PRO A 92 24.60 -7.72 -35.24
N GLU A 93 24.76 -8.86 -35.91
CA GLU A 93 23.64 -9.77 -36.13
C GLU A 93 23.02 -10.07 -34.77
N CYS A 94 21.72 -9.77 -34.62
CA CYS A 94 21.02 -9.95 -33.37
C CYS A 94 21.03 -11.44 -33.04
N ILE A 95 21.78 -11.82 -32.01
CA ILE A 95 21.83 -13.20 -31.49
C ILE A 95 20.41 -13.51 -30.99
N LYS A 96 19.71 -14.41 -31.67
CA LYS A 96 18.30 -14.74 -31.35
C LYS A 96 18.17 -15.62 -30.10
N ASP A 97 19.20 -16.41 -29.81
CA ASP A 97 19.27 -17.30 -28.65
C ASP A 97 20.66 -17.19 -28.00
N ASP A 98 20.69 -16.89 -26.70
CA ASP A 98 21.93 -16.90 -25.93
C ASP A 98 22.56 -18.30 -25.96
N GLN A 99 23.78 -18.40 -26.45
CA GLN A 99 24.54 -19.67 -26.43
C GLN A 99 24.97 -20.05 -25.01
N LEU A 100 25.03 -19.09 -24.08
CA LEU A 100 25.40 -19.31 -22.68
C LEU A 100 24.14 -19.57 -21.85
N ASN A 101 24.14 -20.67 -21.09
CA ASN A 101 23.09 -20.91 -20.11
C ASN A 101 23.32 -20.04 -18.86
N TRP A 102 22.71 -18.85 -18.83
CA TRP A 102 22.77 -17.93 -17.70
C TRP A 102 22.20 -18.52 -16.40
N GLN A 103 21.25 -19.46 -16.48
CA GLN A 103 20.74 -20.12 -15.27
C GLN A 103 21.82 -20.97 -14.58
N ALA A 104 22.72 -21.57 -15.36
CA ALA A 104 23.84 -22.34 -14.83
C ALA A 104 25.04 -21.47 -14.43
N ALA A 105 25.22 -20.31 -15.07
CA ALA A 105 26.31 -19.39 -14.78
C ALA A 105 26.08 -18.54 -13.52
N CYS A 106 24.82 -18.23 -13.20
CA CYS A 106 24.47 -17.51 -11.99
C CYS A 106 24.63 -18.39 -10.75
N ASN A 107 25.06 -17.79 -9.64
CA ASN A 107 25.10 -18.50 -8.36
C ASN A 107 23.71 -19.08 -8.04
N PRO A 108 23.62 -20.35 -7.61
CA PRO A 108 22.34 -20.91 -7.20
C PRO A 108 21.88 -20.21 -5.92
N PHE A 109 20.78 -19.47 -6.00
CA PHE A 109 20.06 -18.98 -4.83
C PHE A 109 18.58 -19.32 -4.98
N SER A 110 18.03 -20.00 -3.98
CA SER A 110 16.60 -20.28 -3.88
C SER A 110 16.00 -19.26 -2.92
N ILE A 111 15.49 -18.16 -3.46
CA ILE A 111 14.73 -17.18 -2.70
C ILE A 111 13.26 -17.45 -3.00
N GLU A 112 12.40 -17.49 -1.98
CA GLU A 112 10.95 -17.49 -2.18
C GLU A 112 10.59 -16.38 -3.18
N SER A 113 9.74 -16.65 -4.18
CA SER A 113 9.33 -15.60 -5.12
C SER A 113 8.71 -14.42 -4.34
N SER A 114 9.26 -13.22 -4.59
CA SER A 114 8.77 -11.96 -4.02
C SER A 114 7.79 -11.27 -4.97
N ALA A 115 7.20 -12.01 -5.92
CA ALA A 115 6.22 -11.44 -6.83
C ALA A 115 5.11 -10.72 -6.02
N PRO A 116 4.64 -9.56 -6.50
CA PRO A 116 3.46 -8.93 -5.94
C PRO A 116 2.30 -9.95 -5.91
N PRO A 117 1.42 -9.93 -4.88
CA PRO A 117 0.33 -10.90 -4.76
C PRO A 117 -0.82 -10.62 -5.75
N TYR A 118 -0.59 -9.76 -6.74
CA TYR A 118 -1.55 -9.27 -7.72
C TYR A 118 -0.89 -9.22 -9.10
N PRO A 119 -1.67 -9.33 -10.18
CA PRO A 119 -1.14 -9.29 -11.55
C PRO A 119 -0.64 -7.89 -11.93
N ASP A 120 0.20 -7.80 -12.97
CA ASP A 120 0.76 -6.52 -13.44
C ASP A 120 -0.33 -5.52 -13.88
N ASN A 121 -1.46 -6.02 -14.37
CA ASN A 121 -2.62 -5.23 -14.80
C ASN A 121 -3.69 -5.08 -13.69
N TRP A 122 -3.27 -5.04 -12.42
CA TRP A 122 -4.18 -4.94 -11.27
C TRP A 122 -5.12 -3.72 -11.34
N ASP A 123 -4.71 -2.66 -12.01
CA ASP A 123 -5.43 -1.40 -12.17
C ASP A 123 -6.60 -1.49 -13.17
N ASP A 124 -6.59 -2.50 -14.05
CA ASP A 124 -7.71 -2.81 -14.95
C ASP A 124 -8.90 -3.45 -14.22
N TYR A 125 -8.68 -3.98 -13.01
CA TYR A 125 -9.74 -4.64 -12.25
C TYR A 125 -10.74 -3.64 -11.71
N ARG A 126 -12.02 -4.02 -11.71
CA ARG A 126 -13.10 -3.13 -11.28
C ARG A 126 -13.01 -2.78 -9.79
N TYR A 127 -12.65 -3.77 -8.97
CA TYR A 127 -12.60 -3.70 -7.50
C TYR A 127 -11.27 -4.24 -6.92
N PRO A 128 -10.17 -3.47 -6.99
CA PRO A 128 -8.87 -3.91 -6.49
C PRO A 128 -8.71 -3.68 -4.96
N PHE A 129 -9.09 -4.66 -4.14
CA PHE A 129 -8.88 -4.63 -2.68
C PHE A 129 -7.48 -5.10 -2.28
N ILE A 130 -6.44 -4.43 -2.79
CA ILE A 130 -5.03 -4.79 -2.58
C ILE A 130 -4.28 -3.73 -1.75
N ASP A 131 -3.25 -4.15 -1.03
CA ASP A 131 -2.43 -3.28 -0.18
C ASP A 131 -1.28 -2.64 -0.97
N GLY A 132 -0.75 -1.54 -0.43
CA GLY A 132 0.51 -0.93 -0.86
C GLY A 132 0.40 -0.12 -2.13
N GLN A 133 -0.77 -0.10 -2.77
CA GLN A 133 -1.03 0.75 -3.92
C GLN A 133 -1.34 2.19 -3.50
N TYR A 134 -0.90 3.10 -4.35
CA TYR A 134 -1.06 4.52 -4.15
C TYR A 134 -2.24 5.03 -4.97
N ASP A 135 -3.04 5.91 -4.38
CA ASP A 135 -4.15 6.58 -5.06
C ASP A 135 -3.63 7.80 -5.83
N GLN A 136 -3.69 7.71 -7.17
CA GLN A 136 -3.19 8.75 -8.05
C GLN A 136 -3.77 10.13 -7.77
N SER A 137 -5.05 10.19 -7.40
CA SER A 137 -5.78 11.43 -7.14
C SER A 137 -5.31 12.17 -5.88
N LEU A 138 -4.67 11.46 -4.95
CA LEU A 138 -4.24 12.02 -3.66
C LEU A 138 -2.81 12.58 -3.69
N PHE A 139 -2.05 12.37 -4.77
CA PHE A 139 -0.70 12.92 -4.84
C PHE A 139 -0.69 14.44 -4.95
N PRO A 140 0.13 15.12 -4.15
CA PRO A 140 0.21 16.57 -4.12
C PRO A 140 1.07 17.08 -5.30
N LEU A 141 0.63 16.84 -6.54
CA LEU A 141 1.39 17.08 -7.76
C LEU A 141 1.86 18.53 -7.90
N ASN A 142 1.00 19.48 -7.57
CA ASN A 142 1.33 20.91 -7.68
C ASN A 142 2.41 21.31 -6.68
N GLN A 143 2.30 20.85 -5.44
CA GLN A 143 3.28 21.09 -4.38
C GLN A 143 4.60 20.40 -4.70
N TRP A 144 4.56 19.16 -5.18
CA TRP A 144 5.77 18.45 -5.61
C TRP A 144 6.46 19.15 -6.78
N ARG A 145 5.69 19.65 -7.76
CA ARG A 145 6.20 20.45 -8.89
C ARG A 145 6.85 21.75 -8.41
N GLU A 146 6.26 22.41 -7.43
CA GLU A 146 6.83 23.61 -6.82
C GLU A 146 8.17 23.33 -6.13
N CYS A 147 8.24 22.32 -5.26
CA CYS A 147 9.48 21.90 -4.62
C CYS A 147 10.54 21.48 -5.65
N SER A 148 10.12 20.78 -6.71
CA SER A 148 10.99 20.41 -7.84
C SER A 148 11.59 21.66 -8.49
N ARG A 149 10.76 22.66 -8.82
CA ARG A 149 11.23 23.93 -9.40
C ARG A 149 12.20 24.66 -8.48
N ILE A 150 11.91 24.74 -7.18
CA ILE A 150 12.79 25.40 -6.20
C ILE A 150 14.14 24.67 -6.11
N SER A 151 14.13 23.33 -6.11
CA SER A 151 15.35 22.51 -6.07
C SER A 151 16.27 22.73 -7.30
N LEU A 152 15.72 23.26 -8.39
CA LEU A 152 16.46 23.59 -9.62
C LEU A 152 16.99 25.03 -9.64
N ASN A 153 16.79 25.82 -8.57
CA ASN A 153 17.43 27.13 -8.45
C ASN A 153 18.95 26.97 -8.38
N VAL A 154 19.70 27.93 -8.94
CA VAL A 154 21.17 27.85 -9.09
C VAL A 154 21.88 27.51 -7.76
N ASP A 155 21.46 28.11 -6.65
CA ASP A 155 22.11 27.87 -5.36
C ASP A 155 21.76 26.51 -4.75
N GLU A 156 20.56 25.98 -5.01
CA GLU A 156 20.19 24.61 -4.63
C GLU A 156 20.99 23.60 -5.45
N ILE A 157 21.11 23.79 -6.78
CA ILE A 157 21.95 22.95 -7.65
C ILE A 157 23.38 22.92 -7.15
N LYS A 158 23.96 24.08 -6.80
CA LYS A 158 25.31 24.13 -6.22
C LYS A 158 25.43 23.34 -4.92
N SER A 159 24.35 23.14 -4.18
CA SER A 159 24.34 22.33 -2.95
C SER A 159 24.30 20.84 -3.26
N TRP A 160 23.27 20.37 -3.99
CA TRP A 160 23.03 18.93 -4.17
C TRP A 160 23.83 18.31 -5.33
N ALA A 161 24.37 19.09 -6.27
CA ALA A 161 25.19 18.58 -7.36
C ALA A 161 26.66 18.35 -6.99
N ARG A 162 27.09 18.81 -5.79
CA ARG A 162 28.44 18.52 -5.29
C ARG A 162 28.52 17.05 -4.89
N ASP A 163 29.72 16.47 -5.04
CA ASP A 163 30.01 15.15 -4.48
C ASP A 163 30.02 15.27 -2.94
N SER A 164 28.93 14.83 -2.31
CA SER A 164 28.81 14.77 -0.85
C SER A 164 29.49 13.52 -0.25
N GLY A 165 30.22 12.76 -1.07
CA GLY A 165 30.85 11.52 -0.65
C GLY A 165 29.78 10.49 -0.26
N TYR A 166 29.63 10.24 1.03
CA TYR A 166 28.66 9.27 1.57
C TYR A 166 27.54 9.92 2.38
N GLU A 167 27.55 11.25 2.52
CA GLU A 167 26.61 11.98 3.36
C GLU A 167 25.28 12.21 2.65
N ASP A 168 24.20 12.12 3.44
CA ASP A 168 22.84 12.41 3.02
C ASP A 168 22.57 13.94 3.06
N ASP A 169 21.47 14.38 2.45
CA ASP A 169 21.13 15.80 2.41
C ASP A 169 20.83 16.34 3.83
N ALA A 170 21.63 17.30 4.28
CA ALA A 170 21.53 17.84 5.64
C ALA A 170 20.19 18.51 5.93
N SER A 171 19.55 19.11 4.93
CA SER A 171 18.22 19.71 5.08
C SER A 171 17.16 18.63 5.25
N LEU A 172 17.23 17.52 4.50
CA LEU A 172 16.33 16.39 4.70
C LEU A 172 16.50 15.78 6.09
N ILE A 173 17.74 15.53 6.53
CA ILE A 173 18.02 15.03 7.88
C ILE A 173 17.44 15.98 8.94
N HIS A 174 17.61 17.29 8.77
CA HIS A 174 17.03 18.27 9.68
C HIS A 174 15.50 18.18 9.75
N GLU A 175 14.83 18.14 8.61
CA GLU A 175 13.36 18.09 8.54
C GLU A 175 12.79 16.76 9.08
N ILE A 176 13.48 15.63 8.85
CA ILE A 176 13.13 14.34 9.47
C ILE A 176 13.17 14.47 11.00
N ARG A 177 14.24 15.04 11.55
CA ARG A 177 14.44 15.20 13.00
C ARG A 177 13.43 16.12 13.66
N THR A 178 13.03 17.21 12.98
CA THR A 178 12.22 18.26 13.60
C THR A 178 10.72 18.12 13.30
N LYS A 179 10.33 17.43 12.23
CA LYS A 179 8.92 17.34 11.81
C LYS A 179 8.35 15.94 11.73
N VAL A 180 9.17 14.95 11.40
CA VAL A 180 8.71 13.56 11.20
C VAL A 180 8.84 12.76 12.50
N LEU A 181 10.05 12.62 13.02
CA LEU A 181 10.35 11.81 14.22
C LEU A 181 9.60 12.24 15.50
N PRO A 182 9.40 13.54 15.79
CA PRO A 182 8.70 13.96 17.01
C PRO A 182 7.25 13.46 17.10
N ARG A 183 6.59 13.22 15.95
CA ARG A 183 5.23 12.63 15.92
C ARG A 183 5.18 11.21 16.44
N ARG A 184 6.31 10.52 16.40
CA ARG A 184 6.49 9.15 16.87
C ARG A 184 7.13 9.11 18.26
N GLY A 185 7.37 10.28 18.88
CA GLY A 185 8.07 10.43 20.15
C GLY A 185 9.58 10.24 20.04
N ILE A 186 10.14 10.13 18.84
CA ILE A 186 11.56 9.85 18.64
C ILE A 186 12.35 11.15 18.65
N GLN A 187 13.41 11.17 19.45
CA GLN A 187 14.47 12.20 19.40
C GLN A 187 15.74 11.54 18.86
N ALA A 188 16.38 12.17 17.89
CA ALA A 188 17.59 11.64 17.25
C ALA A 188 18.57 12.77 16.89
N GLN A 189 19.86 12.45 16.90
CA GLN A 189 20.94 13.27 16.38
C GLN A 189 21.13 13.05 14.86
N PRO A 190 21.79 13.98 14.14
CA PRO A 190 21.99 13.84 12.69
C PRO A 190 22.72 12.55 12.28
N ASP A 191 23.67 12.10 13.09
CA ASP A 191 24.48 10.91 12.89
C ASP A 191 23.77 9.61 13.31
N GLU A 192 22.57 9.71 13.88
CA GLU A 192 21.68 8.59 14.19
C GLU A 192 20.72 8.27 13.04
N ILE A 193 20.76 9.01 11.94
CA ILE A 193 19.83 8.88 10.81
C ILE A 193 20.57 8.53 9.53
N LEU A 194 20.01 7.59 8.77
CA LEU A 194 20.47 7.22 7.43
C LEU A 194 19.28 7.26 6.48
N VAL A 195 19.39 8.03 5.40
CA VAL A 195 18.37 8.04 4.34
C VAL A 195 18.54 6.79 3.48
N THR A 196 17.44 6.15 3.08
CA THR A 196 17.46 4.91 2.32
C THR A 196 16.54 4.98 1.11
N LEU A 197 16.74 4.09 0.15
CA LEU A 197 15.84 3.87 -0.98
C LEU A 197 14.64 3.02 -0.56
N GLY A 198 13.80 3.58 0.30
CA GLY A 198 12.69 2.89 0.98
C GLY A 198 13.14 2.00 2.14
N SER A 199 12.18 1.39 2.82
CA SER A 199 12.43 0.51 3.98
C SER A 199 13.19 -0.77 3.61
N GLN A 200 12.97 -1.31 2.40
CA GLN A 200 13.65 -2.53 1.96
C GLN A 200 15.19 -2.39 1.90
N GLN A 201 15.72 -1.22 1.52
CA GLN A 201 17.16 -1.00 1.58
C GLN A 201 17.65 -0.95 3.05
N ALA A 202 16.90 -0.31 3.96
CA ALA A 202 17.24 -0.30 5.38
C ALA A 202 17.28 -1.74 5.94
N LEU A 203 16.25 -2.55 5.66
CA LEU A 203 16.19 -3.95 6.06
C LEU A 203 17.35 -4.76 5.47
N TYR A 204 17.70 -4.54 4.19
CA TYR A 204 18.85 -5.20 3.58
C TYR A 204 20.15 -4.85 4.32
N LEU A 205 20.40 -3.56 4.60
CA LEU A 205 21.60 -3.12 5.33
C LEU A 205 21.66 -3.73 6.72
N VAL A 206 20.54 -3.71 7.47
CA VAL A 206 20.43 -4.32 8.80
C VAL A 206 20.67 -5.82 8.73
N SER A 207 20.07 -6.53 7.77
CA SER A 207 20.25 -7.97 7.61
C SER A 207 21.71 -8.33 7.36
N ARG A 208 22.40 -7.61 6.49
CA ARG A 208 23.81 -7.87 6.16
C ARG A 208 24.77 -7.55 7.30
N LEU A 209 24.41 -6.61 8.19
CA LEU A 209 25.24 -6.22 9.33
C LEU A 209 25.02 -7.11 10.55
N LEU A 210 23.79 -7.60 10.75
CA LEU A 210 23.40 -8.25 12.00
C LEU A 210 23.01 -9.72 11.85
N MET A 211 22.62 -10.19 10.67
CA MET A 211 22.18 -11.57 10.46
C MET A 211 23.32 -12.45 9.94
N ASN A 212 23.49 -13.61 10.56
CA ASN A 212 24.44 -14.64 10.19
C ASN A 212 23.98 -16.00 10.75
N THR A 213 24.73 -17.06 10.47
CA THR A 213 24.39 -18.44 10.87
C THR A 213 24.29 -18.69 12.39
N SER A 214 24.84 -17.79 13.22
CA SER A 214 24.80 -17.88 14.68
C SER A 214 23.80 -16.94 15.34
N THR A 215 23.12 -16.10 14.56
CA THR A 215 22.16 -15.12 15.06
C THR A 215 20.75 -15.64 14.96
N LEU A 216 20.06 -15.77 16.10
CA LEU A 216 18.65 -16.14 16.10
C LEU A 216 17.78 -14.90 15.88
N LEU A 217 17.07 -14.87 14.74
CA LEU A 217 16.01 -13.91 14.46
C LEU A 217 14.68 -14.47 14.95
N THR A 218 14.02 -13.77 15.86
CA THR A 218 12.59 -13.98 16.15
C THR A 218 11.78 -12.97 15.34
N MET A 219 10.73 -13.40 14.66
CA MET A 219 9.84 -12.53 13.91
C MET A 219 8.38 -12.92 14.10
N GLU A 220 7.50 -11.95 13.90
CA GLU A 220 6.04 -12.12 13.87
C GLU A 220 5.60 -13.19 12.85
N GLU A 221 4.58 -13.99 13.19
CA GLU A 221 3.95 -15.00 12.35
C GLU A 221 2.41 -14.94 12.52
N PRO A 222 1.63 -14.67 11.45
CA PRO A 222 2.10 -14.31 10.11
C PRO A 222 2.89 -12.99 10.11
N GLY A 223 3.86 -12.87 9.22
CA GLY A 223 4.80 -11.74 9.20
C GLY A 223 5.23 -11.28 7.82
N TYR A 224 6.05 -10.23 7.78
CA TYR A 224 6.57 -9.68 6.53
C TYR A 224 7.54 -10.66 5.84
N GLN A 225 7.18 -11.13 4.65
CA GLN A 225 8.00 -12.06 3.87
C GLN A 225 9.41 -11.52 3.56
N GLY A 226 9.55 -10.20 3.37
CA GLY A 226 10.83 -9.61 2.96
C GLY A 226 11.95 -9.83 3.99
N ILE A 227 11.65 -9.77 5.29
CA ILE A 227 12.67 -10.04 6.32
C ILE A 227 13.03 -11.52 6.40
N ARG A 228 12.05 -12.42 6.19
CA ARG A 228 12.27 -13.86 6.12
C ARG A 228 13.21 -14.23 4.98
N GLN A 229 13.00 -13.64 3.79
CA GLN A 229 13.88 -13.82 2.62
C GLN A 229 15.30 -13.32 2.89
N LEU A 230 15.46 -12.17 3.55
CA LEU A 230 16.76 -11.64 3.93
C LEU A 230 17.47 -12.55 4.95
N ALA A 231 16.74 -13.10 5.92
CA ALA A 231 17.28 -14.04 6.89
C ALA A 231 17.73 -15.35 6.22
N GLN A 232 16.91 -15.93 5.33
CA GLN A 232 17.24 -17.10 4.51
C GLN A 232 18.51 -16.85 3.67
N HIS A 233 18.60 -15.70 3.00
CA HIS A 233 19.78 -15.32 2.20
C HIS A 233 21.06 -15.22 3.04
N ASN A 234 20.95 -14.80 4.31
CA ASN A 234 22.07 -14.71 5.24
C ASN A 234 22.27 -16.01 6.06
N LEU A 235 21.54 -17.09 5.75
CA LEU A 235 21.53 -18.36 6.48
C LEU A 235 21.27 -18.20 7.99
N CYS A 236 20.49 -17.18 8.35
CA CYS A 236 20.13 -16.82 9.71
C CYS A 236 18.99 -17.73 10.20
N PRO A 237 19.14 -18.46 11.32
CA PRO A 237 18.04 -19.22 11.89
C PRO A 237 16.87 -18.31 12.30
N ILE A 238 15.65 -18.76 12.02
CA ILE A 238 14.41 -18.02 12.25
C ILE A 238 13.55 -18.75 13.27
N ARG A 239 13.00 -18.00 14.21
CA ARG A 239 11.92 -18.41 15.11
C ARG A 239 10.69 -17.54 14.83
N PHE A 240 9.53 -18.18 14.81
CA PHE A 240 8.25 -17.52 14.62
C PHE A 240 7.58 -17.27 15.97
N ALA A 241 6.96 -16.10 16.12
CA ALA A 241 6.20 -15.71 17.29
C ALA A 241 4.79 -15.30 16.88
N SER A 242 3.80 -15.85 17.58
CA SER A 242 2.38 -15.68 17.24
C SER A 242 1.91 -14.24 17.46
N ILE A 243 0.83 -13.86 16.78
CA ILE A 243 0.14 -12.58 16.99
C ILE A 243 -1.09 -12.78 17.87
N GLU A 244 -1.14 -12.04 18.97
CA GLU A 244 -2.27 -11.90 19.89
C GLU A 244 -3.10 -10.66 19.53
N LYS A 245 -4.19 -10.42 20.28
CA LYS A 245 -5.05 -9.24 20.06
C LYS A 245 -4.33 -7.90 20.21
N ASP A 246 -3.26 -7.85 21.00
CA ASP A 246 -2.54 -6.62 21.33
C ASP A 246 -1.06 -6.64 20.88
N GLY A 247 -0.73 -7.47 19.87
CA GLY A 247 0.57 -7.53 19.23
C GLY A 247 1.24 -8.90 19.34
N ILE A 248 2.57 -8.92 19.27
CA ILE A 248 3.37 -10.16 19.35
C ILE A 248 3.23 -10.86 20.72
N ALA A 249 3.11 -12.19 20.70
CA ALA A 249 3.17 -13.02 21.89
C ALA A 249 4.60 -13.03 22.46
N LEU A 250 4.81 -12.32 23.58
CA LEU A 250 6.14 -12.20 24.20
C LEU A 250 6.67 -13.54 24.74
N ASP A 251 5.79 -14.47 25.09
CA ASP A 251 6.16 -15.81 25.57
C ASP A 251 6.79 -16.67 24.46
N ASP A 252 6.50 -16.37 23.19
CA ASP A 252 7.14 -17.02 22.05
C ASP A 252 8.56 -16.49 21.80
N VAL A 253 8.92 -15.34 22.39
CA VAL A 253 10.26 -14.74 22.27
C VAL A 253 11.24 -15.50 23.17
N SER A 254 12.03 -16.36 22.54
CA SER A 254 13.04 -17.17 23.21
C SER A 254 14.13 -16.30 23.87
N PRO A 255 14.67 -16.69 25.05
CA PRO A 255 15.83 -16.02 25.66
C PRO A 255 17.11 -16.06 24.81
N GLN A 256 17.17 -16.91 23.78
CA GLN A 256 18.28 -16.99 22.82
C GLN A 256 18.10 -16.03 21.64
N THR A 257 16.97 -15.31 21.56
CA THR A 257 16.73 -14.29 20.53
C THR A 257 17.84 -13.26 20.57
N GLN A 258 18.42 -12.94 19.41
CA GLN A 258 19.40 -11.86 19.28
C GLN A 258 18.83 -10.68 18.48
N LEU A 259 17.95 -10.97 17.52
CA LEU A 259 17.22 -9.99 16.73
C LEU A 259 15.72 -10.27 16.83
N LEU A 260 14.92 -9.24 17.05
CA LEU A 260 13.47 -9.30 17.02
C LEU A 260 12.93 -8.37 15.94
N TYR A 261 12.17 -8.87 14.97
CA TYR A 261 11.49 -8.03 13.96
C TYR A 261 10.01 -7.88 14.29
N VAL A 262 9.53 -6.63 14.36
CA VAL A 262 8.14 -6.29 14.70
C VAL A 262 7.59 -5.13 13.88
N THR A 263 6.27 -5.14 13.68
CA THR A 263 5.52 -4.08 12.99
C THR A 263 4.45 -3.48 13.92
N PRO A 264 4.85 -2.78 15.01
CA PRO A 264 3.99 -2.55 16.17
C PRO A 264 2.83 -1.59 15.93
N SER A 265 2.91 -0.71 14.93
CA SER A 265 1.84 0.26 14.64
C SER A 265 0.68 -0.36 13.89
N HIS A 266 0.97 -1.11 12.83
CA HIS A 266 -0.01 -1.90 12.08
C HIS A 266 0.67 -3.19 11.62
N GLN A 267 0.37 -4.27 12.32
CA GLN A 267 1.05 -5.55 12.12
C GLN A 267 0.87 -6.04 10.68
N VAL A 268 1.95 -6.43 9.99
CA VAL A 268 1.85 -7.05 8.66
C VAL A 268 1.71 -8.55 8.82
N PRO A 269 0.61 -9.18 8.39
CA PRO A 269 -0.50 -8.64 7.59
C PRO A 269 -1.80 -8.34 8.35
N THR A 270 -1.87 -8.62 9.66
CA THR A 270 -3.14 -8.68 10.40
C THR A 270 -3.74 -7.32 10.76
N ALA A 271 -2.98 -6.24 10.56
CA ALA A 271 -3.27 -4.86 10.97
C ALA A 271 -3.48 -4.66 12.47
N VAL A 272 -3.19 -5.67 13.31
CA VAL A 272 -3.21 -5.55 14.78
C VAL A 272 -2.30 -4.42 15.22
N THR A 273 -2.77 -3.59 16.14
CA THR A 273 -1.97 -2.50 16.73
C THR A 273 -1.47 -2.94 18.10
N MET A 274 -0.15 -2.90 18.28
CA MET A 274 0.48 -3.27 19.55
C MET A 274 0.14 -2.26 20.64
N SER A 275 -0.37 -2.76 21.78
CA SER A 275 -0.75 -1.94 22.93
C SER A 275 0.45 -1.23 23.56
N LYS A 276 0.20 -0.15 24.31
CA LYS A 276 1.25 0.58 25.02
C LYS A 276 1.95 -0.33 26.03
N GLU A 277 1.17 -1.12 26.77
CA GLU A 277 1.65 -2.05 27.79
C GLU A 277 2.55 -3.12 27.17
N LYS A 278 2.17 -3.69 26.01
CA LYS A 278 3.00 -4.66 25.28
C LYS A 278 4.31 -4.02 24.78
N ARG A 279 4.26 -2.77 24.28
CA ARG A 279 5.46 -2.02 23.84
C ARG A 279 6.45 -1.82 24.99
N GLU A 280 5.97 -1.39 26.16
CA GLU A 280 6.80 -1.22 27.36
C GLU A 280 7.40 -2.55 27.83
N ALA A 281 6.60 -3.62 27.85
CA ALA A 281 7.05 -4.96 28.21
C ALA A 281 8.12 -5.50 27.23
N LEU A 282 7.94 -5.28 25.93
CA LEU A 282 8.89 -5.69 24.88
C LEU A 282 10.24 -4.99 25.06
N VAL A 283 10.25 -3.67 25.23
CA VAL A 283 11.50 -2.90 25.44
C VAL A 283 12.19 -3.31 26.75
N ALA A 284 11.42 -3.50 27.83
CA ALA A 284 11.97 -4.01 29.09
C ALA A 284 12.59 -5.40 28.91
N ARG A 285 11.97 -6.27 28.12
CA ARG A 285 12.49 -7.61 27.82
C ARG A 285 13.76 -7.55 26.96
N ALA A 286 13.79 -6.70 25.93
CA ALA A 286 14.99 -6.48 25.11
C ALA A 286 16.19 -6.02 25.94
N ASN A 287 15.95 -5.16 26.94
CA ASN A 287 16.96 -4.72 27.88
C ASN A 287 17.45 -5.84 28.80
N LYS A 288 16.54 -6.69 29.30
CA LYS A 288 16.85 -7.79 30.22
C LYS A 288 17.61 -8.93 29.55
N ASP A 289 17.17 -9.32 28.36
CA ASP A 289 17.65 -10.50 27.66
C ASP A 289 18.71 -10.17 26.59
N ASP A 290 19.10 -8.91 26.47
CA ASP A 290 20.18 -8.41 25.63
C ASP A 290 20.01 -8.68 24.11
N PHE A 291 18.85 -8.32 23.56
CA PHE A 291 18.58 -8.43 22.11
C PHE A 291 18.25 -7.09 21.45
N ILE A 292 18.39 -7.03 20.12
CA ILE A 292 18.09 -5.86 19.29
C ILE A 292 16.69 -6.00 18.70
N VAL A 293 15.95 -4.90 18.65
CA VAL A 293 14.62 -4.83 18.04
C VAL A 293 14.69 -4.06 16.73
N ILE A 294 14.17 -4.63 15.66
CA ILE A 294 13.95 -3.98 14.37
C ILE A 294 12.47 -3.61 14.32
N GLU A 295 12.18 -2.32 14.52
CA GLU A 295 10.85 -1.74 14.41
C GLU A 295 10.65 -1.24 12.98
N ASP A 296 9.79 -1.92 12.21
CA ASP A 296 9.41 -1.51 10.85
C ASP A 296 8.06 -0.77 10.88
N ASP A 297 8.11 0.54 10.77
CA ASP A 297 6.99 1.47 10.92
C ASP A 297 6.60 2.07 9.57
N TYR A 298 6.13 1.19 8.67
CA TYR A 298 5.85 1.48 7.26
C TYR A 298 4.51 2.21 7.00
N GLU A 299 3.58 2.18 7.96
CA GLU A 299 2.26 2.82 7.87
C GLU A 299 1.87 3.56 9.15
N SER A 300 2.87 4.10 9.85
CA SER A 300 2.69 4.85 11.08
C SER A 300 1.63 5.97 10.97
N GLU A 301 1.50 6.49 9.75
CA GLU A 301 0.61 7.56 9.35
C GLU A 301 -0.81 7.10 8.95
N ALA A 302 -1.29 5.91 9.37
CA ALA A 302 -2.67 5.45 9.12
C ALA A 302 -3.51 5.19 10.38
N ASN A 303 -3.12 5.77 11.52
CA ASN A 303 -3.92 5.75 12.75
C ASN A 303 -5.04 6.79 12.67
N PHE A 304 -6.29 6.37 12.40
CA PHE A 304 -7.46 7.26 12.28
C PHE A 304 -8.56 7.03 13.33
N ILE A 305 -8.46 5.99 14.17
CA ILE A 305 -9.46 5.72 15.23
C ILE A 305 -9.07 6.40 16.56
N SER A 306 -7.78 6.47 16.88
CA SER A 306 -7.27 7.14 18.09
C SER A 306 -5.93 7.82 17.84
N ASN A 307 -5.45 8.59 18.84
CA ASN A 307 -4.08 9.08 18.82
C ASN A 307 -3.10 7.90 18.70
N PRO A 308 -2.07 8.01 17.85
CA PRO A 308 -1.12 6.93 17.65
C PRO A 308 -0.27 6.69 18.90
N ASN A 309 -0.01 5.41 19.20
CA ASN A 309 0.97 5.05 20.22
C ASN A 309 2.39 5.51 19.78
N PRO A 310 3.22 6.00 20.71
CA PRO A 310 4.63 6.29 20.44
C PRO A 310 5.38 5.05 19.92
N ALA A 311 6.37 5.26 19.06
CA ALA A 311 7.21 4.18 18.52
C ALA A 311 8.00 3.46 19.63
N LEU A 312 8.35 2.18 19.44
CA LEU A 312 9.21 1.44 20.37
C LEU A 312 10.54 2.18 20.58
N LYS A 313 11.09 2.78 19.52
CA LYS A 313 12.33 3.58 19.58
C LYS A 313 12.24 4.77 20.55
N SER A 314 11.05 5.32 20.78
CA SER A 314 10.84 6.42 21.74
C SER A 314 10.96 5.97 23.20
N LEU A 315 10.70 4.69 23.47
CA LEU A 315 10.80 4.08 24.80
C LEU A 315 12.21 3.52 25.08
N ASP A 316 13.05 3.43 24.05
CA ASP A 316 14.38 2.85 24.11
C ASP A 316 15.41 3.82 24.70
N SER A 317 15.85 3.52 25.91
CA SER A 317 16.90 4.25 26.62
C SER A 317 18.29 3.62 26.52
N GLN A 318 18.42 2.41 25.94
CA GLN A 318 19.69 1.68 25.85
C GLN A 318 20.24 1.55 24.42
N GLY A 319 19.53 2.08 23.42
CA GLY A 319 19.96 2.05 22.03
C GLY A 319 19.76 0.70 21.35
N ARG A 320 18.76 -0.08 21.79
CA ARG A 320 18.46 -1.44 21.29
C ARG A 320 17.48 -1.48 20.13
N VAL A 321 16.75 -0.39 19.89
CA VAL A 321 15.73 -0.36 18.85
C VAL A 321 16.27 0.34 17.61
N ILE A 322 16.18 -0.36 16.47
CA ILE A 322 16.41 0.18 15.13
C ILE A 322 15.04 0.52 14.57
N TYR A 323 14.79 1.81 14.35
CA TYR A 323 13.56 2.30 13.74
C TYR A 323 13.73 2.40 12.24
N ILE A 324 12.80 1.86 11.46
CA ILE A 324 12.78 1.93 10.01
C ILE A 324 11.44 2.52 9.58
N SER A 325 11.46 3.49 8.66
CA SER A 325 10.24 4.05 8.09
C SER A 325 10.44 4.47 6.63
N SER A 326 9.35 4.85 5.96
CA SER A 326 9.31 5.09 4.52
C SER A 326 8.33 6.20 4.14
N PHE A 327 8.79 7.16 3.33
CA PHE A 327 7.90 8.13 2.68
C PHE A 327 7.18 7.54 1.46
N SER A 328 7.64 6.38 0.97
CA SER A 328 7.20 5.83 -0.32
C SER A 328 5.78 5.29 -0.27
N LYS A 329 5.34 4.74 0.88
CA LYS A 329 3.94 4.31 1.04
C LYS A 329 3.04 5.55 1.14
N ALA A 330 3.42 6.54 1.94
CA ALA A 330 2.68 7.77 2.19
C ALA A 330 2.45 8.63 0.93
N LEU A 331 3.47 8.80 0.08
CA LEU A 331 3.41 9.69 -1.08
C LEU A 331 3.23 8.94 -2.41
N ALA A 332 4.24 8.19 -2.83
CA ALA A 332 4.20 7.40 -4.06
C ALA A 332 5.31 6.33 -4.05
N PRO A 333 5.02 5.07 -4.45
CA PRO A 333 6.02 3.99 -4.49
C PRO A 333 7.22 4.30 -5.38
N GLY A 334 7.04 5.12 -6.43
CA GLY A 334 8.11 5.55 -7.34
C GLY A 334 9.13 6.49 -6.70
N LEU A 335 8.81 7.14 -5.57
CA LEU A 335 9.73 8.06 -4.90
C LEU A 335 10.93 7.33 -4.30
N ARG A 336 10.72 6.11 -3.80
CA ARG A 336 11.72 5.25 -3.16
C ARG A 336 12.59 6.03 -2.17
N LEU A 337 11.96 6.73 -1.23
CA LEU A 337 12.63 7.36 -0.09
C LEU A 337 12.12 6.75 1.22
N GLY A 338 13.06 6.43 2.10
CA GLY A 338 12.85 6.01 3.47
C GLY A 338 14.04 6.41 4.33
N PHE A 339 14.05 5.98 5.58
CA PHE A 339 15.15 6.24 6.49
C PHE A 339 15.17 5.20 7.61
N MET A 340 16.34 5.06 8.24
CA MET A 340 16.48 4.33 9.51
C MET A 340 17.05 5.25 10.59
N VAL A 341 16.61 5.04 11.83
CA VAL A 341 17.15 5.68 13.03
C VAL A 341 17.72 4.61 13.95
N ALA A 342 19.00 4.72 14.27
CA ALA A 342 19.70 3.76 15.13
C ALA A 342 20.94 4.39 15.78
N SER A 343 21.65 3.61 16.60
CA SER A 343 22.93 4.02 17.18
C SER A 343 23.88 4.61 16.12
N PRO A 344 24.63 5.69 16.41
CA PRO A 344 25.58 6.29 15.48
C PRO A 344 26.62 5.29 14.94
N VAL A 345 27.00 4.31 15.76
CA VAL A 345 27.94 3.24 15.37
C VAL A 345 27.34 2.38 14.25
N LEU A 346 26.07 2.00 14.39
CA LEU A 346 25.38 1.20 13.38
C LEU A 346 25.16 2.01 12.10
N ILE A 347 24.75 3.28 12.22
CA ILE A 347 24.52 4.17 11.08
C ILE A 347 25.80 4.36 10.26
N LYS A 348 26.94 4.55 10.94
CA LYS A 348 28.26 4.63 10.27
C LYS A 348 28.59 3.36 9.48
N ARG A 349 28.33 2.18 10.05
CA ARG A 349 28.55 0.88 9.37
C ARG A 349 27.59 0.67 8.21
N ALA A 350 26.32 1.04 8.39
CA ALA A 350 25.30 0.97 7.36
C ALA A 350 25.62 1.89 6.18
N ARG A 351 26.15 3.10 6.43
CA ARG A 351 26.64 4.01 5.38
C ARG A 351 27.80 3.42 4.58
N GLN A 352 28.76 2.78 5.26
CA GLN A 352 29.87 2.09 4.60
C GLN A 352 29.40 0.92 3.73
N LEU A 353 28.45 0.11 4.23
CA LEU A 353 27.87 -0.98 3.47
C LEU A 353 27.05 -0.47 2.27
N ARG A 354 26.23 0.56 2.47
CA ARG A 354 25.42 1.21 1.42
C ARG A 354 26.31 1.64 0.26
N ALA A 355 27.46 2.25 0.56
CA ALA A 355 28.42 2.74 -0.43
C ALA A 355 28.97 1.67 -1.39
N LEU A 356 28.88 0.37 -1.05
CA LEU A 356 29.22 -0.72 -1.96
C LEU A 356 28.19 -0.91 -3.08
N MET A 357 26.94 -0.48 -2.86
CA MET A 357 25.85 -0.55 -3.83
C MET A 357 25.58 0.81 -4.48
N LEU A 358 25.53 1.87 -3.65
CA LEU A 358 25.35 3.26 -4.06
C LEU A 358 25.78 4.18 -2.92
N ARG A 359 26.37 5.33 -3.21
CA ARG A 359 26.90 6.23 -2.16
C ARG A 359 25.81 6.75 -1.22
N HIS A 360 24.80 7.41 -1.79
CA HIS A 360 23.62 7.91 -1.10
C HIS A 360 22.42 7.96 -2.08
N PRO A 361 21.17 7.98 -1.60
CA PRO A 361 20.00 8.25 -2.44
C PRO A 361 20.17 9.54 -3.28
N PRO A 362 19.52 9.68 -4.45
CA PRO A 362 19.69 10.85 -5.31
C PRO A 362 19.49 12.17 -4.56
N ALA A 363 20.52 13.00 -4.48
CA ALA A 363 20.56 14.20 -3.63
C ALA A 363 19.51 15.24 -4.03
N ASN A 364 19.23 15.37 -5.34
CA ASN A 364 18.15 16.21 -5.84
C ASN A 364 16.77 15.75 -5.30
N ASN A 365 16.52 14.45 -5.25
CA ASN A 365 15.27 13.90 -4.73
C ASN A 365 15.17 14.08 -3.20
N GLN A 366 16.29 13.92 -2.49
CA GLN A 366 16.37 14.25 -1.06
C GLN A 366 16.06 15.73 -0.81
N ARG A 367 16.60 16.64 -1.62
CA ARG A 367 16.37 18.08 -1.51
C ARG A 367 14.91 18.46 -1.78
N ILE A 368 14.28 17.86 -2.78
CA ILE A 368 12.84 18.07 -3.05
C ILE A 368 12.02 17.64 -1.83
N MET A 369 12.32 16.48 -1.24
CA MET A 369 11.64 16.01 -0.04
C MET A 369 11.88 16.93 1.16
N ALA A 370 13.11 17.44 1.33
CA ALA A 370 13.42 18.41 2.38
C ALA A 370 12.55 19.67 2.24
N LEU A 371 12.44 20.24 1.04
CA LEU A 371 11.57 21.39 0.77
C LEU A 371 10.09 21.06 1.00
N PHE A 372 9.66 19.86 0.63
CA PHE A 372 8.28 19.40 0.79
C PHE A 372 7.87 19.29 2.27
N LEU A 373 8.78 18.82 3.12
CA LEU A 373 8.63 18.86 4.58
C LEU A 373 8.74 20.29 5.12
N SER A 374 9.69 21.06 4.59
CA SER A 374 9.98 22.42 5.03
C SER A 374 8.75 23.33 4.93
N LEU A 375 8.09 23.28 3.77
CA LEU A 375 6.91 24.07 3.43
C LEU A 375 5.59 23.52 4.02
N GLY A 376 5.64 22.43 4.79
CA GLY A 376 4.46 21.85 5.46
C GLY A 376 3.51 21.09 4.53
N TYR A 377 3.91 20.82 3.29
CA TYR A 377 3.08 20.09 2.33
C TYR A 377 2.89 18.62 2.71
N TYR A 378 3.86 18.02 3.40
CA TYR A 378 3.71 16.69 3.95
C TYR A 378 2.52 16.61 4.90
N ASP A 379 2.40 17.55 5.82
CA ASP A 379 1.35 17.56 6.85
C ASP A 379 -0.03 17.75 6.25
N MET A 380 -0.14 18.65 5.28
CA MET A 380 -1.35 18.85 4.49
C MET A 380 -1.73 17.56 3.76
N THR A 381 -0.76 16.91 3.11
CA THR A 381 -1.00 15.68 2.33
C THR A 381 -1.42 14.54 3.24
N MET A 382 -0.76 14.37 4.38
CA MET A 382 -1.12 13.34 5.35
C MET A 382 -2.53 13.56 5.86
N ARG A 383 -2.93 14.78 6.26
CA ARG A 383 -4.33 15.06 6.68
C ARG A 383 -5.37 14.65 5.63
N ARG A 384 -5.12 14.93 4.35
CA ARG A 384 -6.02 14.51 3.26
C ARG A 384 -6.06 13.01 3.08
N LEU A 385 -4.90 12.36 3.14
CA LEU A 385 -4.78 10.91 3.05
C LEU A 385 -5.52 10.22 4.21
N TYR A 386 -5.35 10.70 5.44
CA TYR A 386 -6.06 10.21 6.62
C TYR A 386 -7.57 10.28 6.44
N GLN A 387 -8.09 11.43 6.00
CA GLN A 387 -9.52 11.60 5.78
C GLN A 387 -10.04 10.60 4.74
N ALA A 388 -9.35 10.49 3.60
CA ALA A 388 -9.75 9.58 2.53
C ALA A 388 -9.72 8.11 2.96
N ILE A 389 -8.66 7.67 3.65
CA ILE A 389 -8.55 6.29 4.15
C ILE A 389 -9.62 6.03 5.22
N ASN A 390 -9.87 6.97 6.13
CA ASN A 390 -10.92 6.80 7.15
C ASN A 390 -12.31 6.66 6.52
N GLU A 391 -12.66 7.50 5.54
CA GLU A 391 -13.95 7.39 4.83
C GLU A 391 -14.10 6.04 4.12
N ARG A 392 -13.02 5.53 3.50
CA ARG A 392 -12.97 4.21 2.85
C ARG A 392 -13.07 3.08 3.87
N TRP A 393 -12.42 3.22 5.01
CA TRP A 393 -12.47 2.23 6.09
C TRP A 393 -13.86 2.11 6.69
N GLN A 394 -14.53 3.24 6.97
CA GLN A 394 -15.92 3.22 7.45
C GLN A 394 -16.86 2.59 6.42
N GLU A 395 -16.66 2.88 5.12
CA GLU A 395 -17.44 2.26 4.05
C GLU A 395 -17.21 0.74 3.96
N LEU A 396 -15.95 0.29 4.08
CA LEU A 396 -15.64 -1.14 4.12
C LEU A 396 -16.30 -1.81 5.31
N ARG A 397 -16.21 -1.18 6.49
CA ARG A 397 -16.80 -1.69 7.72
C ARG A 397 -18.32 -1.84 7.60
N GLU A 398 -19.00 -0.82 7.10
CA GLU A 398 -20.44 -0.85 6.88
C GLU A 398 -20.82 -1.95 5.87
N ALA A 399 -20.09 -2.05 4.76
CA ALA A 399 -20.36 -3.05 3.73
C ALA A 399 -20.15 -4.48 4.25
N LEU A 400 -19.07 -4.74 5.00
CA LEU A 400 -18.78 -6.05 5.57
C LEU A 400 -19.84 -6.46 6.61
N ASN A 401 -20.24 -5.54 7.49
CA ASN A 401 -21.32 -5.79 8.45
C ASN A 401 -22.65 -6.09 7.75
N HIS A 402 -22.97 -5.33 6.70
CA HIS A 402 -24.25 -5.45 6.00
C HIS A 402 -24.36 -6.71 5.14
N TYR A 403 -23.31 -7.09 4.41
CA TYR A 403 -23.37 -8.22 3.45
C TYR A 403 -22.77 -9.53 3.97
N LEU A 404 -21.86 -9.49 4.96
CA LEU A 404 -21.07 -10.65 5.39
C LEU A 404 -21.12 -10.93 6.89
N GLY A 405 -21.92 -10.18 7.65
CA GLY A 405 -22.09 -10.22 9.12
C GLY A 405 -21.87 -11.59 9.80
N PRO A 406 -22.63 -12.63 9.43
CA PRO A 406 -22.58 -13.93 10.12
C PRO A 406 -21.45 -14.87 9.63
N TYR A 407 -20.72 -14.49 8.58
CA TYR A 407 -19.84 -15.41 7.84
C TYR A 407 -18.36 -15.12 8.00
N ILE A 408 -18.04 -13.92 8.45
CA ILE A 408 -16.66 -13.48 8.59
C ILE A 408 -16.39 -12.95 9.98
N VAL A 409 -15.13 -13.03 10.38
CA VAL A 409 -14.61 -12.36 11.57
C VAL A 409 -13.37 -11.59 11.15
N THR A 410 -13.26 -10.34 11.56
CA THR A 410 -12.08 -9.51 11.29
C THR A 410 -11.28 -9.28 12.57
N SER A 411 -10.00 -8.93 12.41
CA SER A 411 -9.17 -8.51 13.55
C SER A 411 -9.67 -7.18 14.15
N GLU A 412 -9.50 -7.02 15.47
CA GLU A 412 -9.64 -5.72 16.13
C GLU A 412 -8.46 -4.83 15.71
N THR A 413 -8.72 -3.67 15.09
CA THR A 413 -7.67 -2.77 14.56
C THR A 413 -7.95 -1.33 14.93
N MET A 414 -6.92 -0.55 15.28
CA MET A 414 -7.04 0.89 15.59
C MET A 414 -6.85 1.80 14.35
N GLY A 415 -6.79 1.22 13.15
CA GLY A 415 -6.57 1.91 11.89
C GLY A 415 -5.84 1.03 10.88
N GLY A 416 -5.12 1.67 9.95
CA GLY A 416 -4.42 1.00 8.86
C GLY A 416 -5.21 0.98 7.55
N SER A 417 -4.56 0.62 6.44
CA SER A 417 -5.23 0.58 5.13
C SER A 417 -5.70 -0.81 4.70
N THR A 418 -5.61 -1.80 5.59
CA THR A 418 -5.95 -3.20 5.28
C THR A 418 -6.81 -3.85 6.37
N CYS A 419 -7.74 -4.69 5.96
CA CYS A 419 -8.57 -5.51 6.84
C CYS A 419 -8.19 -6.99 6.68
N TRP A 420 -7.92 -7.65 7.81
CA TRP A 420 -7.67 -9.08 7.87
C TRP A 420 -8.98 -9.82 8.15
N VAL A 421 -9.37 -10.72 7.24
CA VAL A 421 -10.68 -11.36 7.25
C VAL A 421 -10.53 -12.86 7.35
N LYS A 422 -11.15 -13.45 8.38
CA LYS A 422 -11.40 -14.89 8.46
C LYS A 422 -12.68 -15.21 7.72
N GLY A 423 -12.58 -16.02 6.67
CA GLY A 423 -13.72 -16.53 5.93
C GLY A 423 -14.49 -17.63 6.67
N PRO A 424 -15.62 -18.08 6.11
CA PRO A 424 -16.39 -19.18 6.69
C PRO A 424 -15.62 -20.51 6.67
N PRO A 425 -16.02 -21.50 7.49
CA PRO A 425 -15.45 -22.83 7.46
C PRO A 425 -15.45 -23.43 6.05
N GLY A 426 -14.33 -24.05 5.65
CA GLY A 426 -14.16 -24.65 4.31
C GLY A 426 -13.69 -23.68 3.22
N LEU A 427 -13.58 -22.37 3.51
CA LEU A 427 -13.00 -21.42 2.58
C LEU A 427 -11.50 -21.68 2.38
N ASN A 428 -11.07 -21.79 1.12
CA ASN A 428 -9.67 -21.76 0.72
C ASN A 428 -9.37 -20.44 -0.01
N SER A 429 -8.55 -19.59 0.60
CA SER A 429 -8.30 -18.21 0.18
C SER A 429 -7.67 -18.10 -1.20
N GLN A 430 -6.81 -19.04 -1.60
CA GLN A 430 -6.19 -19.03 -2.92
C GLN A 430 -7.24 -19.29 -4.02
N LYS A 431 -8.07 -20.32 -3.86
CA LYS A 431 -9.16 -20.62 -4.78
C LYS A 431 -10.20 -19.50 -4.80
N PHE A 432 -10.51 -18.95 -3.63
CA PHE A 432 -11.45 -17.84 -3.50
C PHE A 432 -10.93 -16.58 -4.18
N ALA A 433 -9.66 -16.21 -4.01
CA ALA A 433 -9.04 -15.08 -4.68
C ALA A 433 -9.05 -15.24 -6.21
N ALA A 434 -8.78 -16.46 -6.72
CA ALA A 434 -8.87 -16.75 -8.15
C ALA A 434 -10.31 -16.60 -8.69
N ALA A 435 -11.32 -17.07 -7.95
CA ALA A 435 -12.73 -16.91 -8.33
C ALA A 435 -13.18 -15.44 -8.28
N ALA A 436 -12.76 -14.69 -7.25
CA ALA A 436 -13.00 -13.26 -7.11
C ALA A 436 -12.40 -12.47 -8.28
N ALA A 437 -11.17 -12.81 -8.69
CA ALA A 437 -10.50 -12.16 -9.82
C ALA A 437 -11.29 -12.31 -11.13
N GLN A 438 -11.94 -13.46 -11.36
CA GLN A 438 -12.82 -13.65 -12.54
C GLN A 438 -14.05 -12.74 -12.54
N LYS A 439 -14.48 -12.25 -11.37
CA LYS A 439 -15.56 -11.26 -11.21
C LYS A 439 -15.05 -9.82 -11.19
N GLY A 440 -13.76 -9.60 -11.43
CA GLY A 440 -13.14 -8.27 -11.40
C GLY A 440 -12.82 -7.77 -10.00
N ILE A 441 -12.77 -8.65 -9.00
CA ILE A 441 -12.44 -8.33 -7.60
C ILE A 441 -11.05 -8.91 -7.28
N LEU A 442 -10.08 -8.06 -6.94
CA LEU A 442 -8.79 -8.55 -6.42
C LEU A 442 -8.79 -8.50 -4.91
N ILE A 443 -8.42 -9.62 -4.29
CA ILE A 443 -8.20 -9.77 -2.86
C ILE A 443 -6.86 -10.49 -2.66
N GLU A 444 -6.27 -10.35 -1.47
CA GLU A 444 -4.96 -10.94 -1.22
C GLU A 444 -5.06 -12.24 -0.40
N PRO A 445 -4.65 -13.40 -0.96
CA PRO A 445 -4.50 -14.62 -0.18
C PRO A 445 -3.29 -14.50 0.76
N VAL A 446 -3.32 -15.24 1.87
CA VAL A 446 -2.42 -14.96 3.00
C VAL A 446 -1.19 -15.86 3.12
N ASP A 447 -1.11 -16.91 2.32
CA ASP A 447 -0.07 -17.96 2.41
C ASP A 447 1.35 -17.39 2.47
N ARG A 448 1.62 -16.31 1.71
CA ARG A 448 2.93 -15.66 1.64
C ARG A 448 3.42 -15.08 2.97
N PHE A 449 2.50 -14.76 3.88
CA PHE A 449 2.85 -14.17 5.17
C PHE A 449 3.27 -15.23 6.20
N TYR A 450 2.96 -16.51 5.95
CA TYR A 450 3.35 -17.62 6.82
C TYR A 450 4.67 -18.24 6.38
N GLY A 451 5.65 -18.26 7.28
CA GLY A 451 6.92 -18.99 7.12
C GLY A 451 6.93 -20.37 7.79
N GLY A 452 5.98 -20.65 8.69
CA GLY A 452 5.85 -21.92 9.41
C GLY A 452 5.30 -23.07 8.56
N GLN A 453 5.22 -24.27 9.17
CA GLN A 453 4.62 -25.45 8.54
C GLN A 453 3.08 -25.33 8.45
N GLU A 454 2.45 -24.73 9.46
CA GLU A 454 1.01 -24.50 9.47
C GLU A 454 0.69 -23.20 8.73
N LYS A 455 -0.06 -23.31 7.64
CA LYS A 455 -0.47 -22.17 6.82
C LYS A 455 -2.00 -22.14 6.71
N PRO A 456 -2.66 -21.34 7.55
CA PRO A 456 -4.10 -21.16 7.47
C PRO A 456 -4.52 -20.66 6.09
N ASP A 457 -5.47 -21.36 5.45
CA ASP A 457 -6.01 -20.97 4.15
C ASP A 457 -7.37 -20.27 4.24
N SER A 458 -7.97 -20.22 5.43
CA SER A 458 -9.28 -19.59 5.67
C SER A 458 -9.25 -18.07 5.81
N PHE A 459 -8.09 -17.43 5.68
CA PHE A 459 -7.95 -15.97 5.80
C PHE A 459 -7.62 -15.31 4.46
N PHE A 460 -8.09 -14.08 4.27
CA PHE A 460 -7.72 -13.20 3.17
C PHE A 460 -7.63 -11.75 3.66
N ARG A 461 -6.95 -10.90 2.88
CA ARG A 461 -6.76 -9.49 3.21
C ARG A 461 -7.43 -8.60 2.17
N LEU A 462 -8.06 -7.52 2.65
CA LEU A 462 -8.71 -6.49 1.84
C LEU A 462 -8.01 -5.15 2.07
N GLY A 463 -7.34 -4.62 1.05
CA GLY A 463 -6.78 -3.26 1.06
C GLY A 463 -7.79 -2.21 0.60
N VAL A 464 -7.81 -1.04 1.23
CA VAL A 464 -8.69 0.09 0.86
C VAL A 464 -7.93 1.33 0.41
N ARG A 465 -6.59 1.28 0.40
CA ARG A 465 -5.75 2.46 0.17
C ARG A 465 -5.96 3.10 -1.20
N SER A 466 -6.00 2.32 -2.26
CA SER A 466 -6.11 2.81 -3.65
C SER A 466 -7.54 2.76 -4.20
N LEU A 467 -8.47 2.11 -3.49
CA LEU A 467 -9.83 1.87 -3.96
C LEU A 467 -10.72 3.10 -3.65
N PRO A 468 -11.35 3.72 -4.67
CA PRO A 468 -12.35 4.77 -4.45
C PRO A 468 -13.50 4.28 -3.57
N LYS A 469 -14.00 5.14 -2.68
CA LYS A 469 -15.05 4.81 -1.70
C LYS A 469 -16.28 4.20 -2.38
N GLU A 470 -16.70 4.77 -3.50
CA GLU A 470 -17.91 4.41 -4.25
C GLU A 470 -17.84 2.99 -4.82
N LYS A 471 -16.63 2.43 -4.95
CA LYS A 471 -16.40 1.06 -5.44
C LYS A 471 -16.37 0.02 -4.33
N ILE A 472 -16.22 0.43 -3.06
CA ILE A 472 -16.09 -0.49 -1.92
C ILE A 472 -17.37 -1.30 -1.74
N ARG A 473 -18.50 -0.63 -1.55
CA ARG A 473 -19.79 -1.29 -1.32
C ARG A 473 -20.19 -2.27 -2.43
N PRO A 474 -20.20 -1.89 -3.72
CA PRO A 474 -20.51 -2.85 -4.79
C PRO A 474 -19.51 -4.00 -4.88
N GLY A 475 -18.23 -3.75 -4.58
CA GLY A 475 -17.20 -4.79 -4.57
C GLY A 475 -17.45 -5.83 -3.47
N ILE A 476 -17.83 -5.39 -2.27
CA ILE A 476 -18.18 -6.28 -1.16
C ILE A 476 -19.49 -7.03 -1.41
N GLU A 477 -20.49 -6.39 -2.02
CA GLU A 477 -21.73 -7.06 -2.42
C GLU A 477 -21.46 -8.24 -3.38
N GLU A 478 -20.63 -8.03 -4.41
CA GLU A 478 -20.25 -9.10 -5.34
C GLU A 478 -19.38 -10.18 -4.66
N LEU A 479 -18.51 -9.78 -3.71
CA LEU A 479 -17.74 -10.73 -2.91
C LEU A 479 -18.64 -11.61 -2.03
N ALA A 480 -19.72 -11.04 -1.50
CA ALA A 480 -20.69 -11.79 -0.68
C ALA A 480 -21.44 -12.84 -1.49
N LYS A 481 -21.79 -12.54 -2.75
CA LYS A 481 -22.39 -13.52 -3.66
C LYS A 481 -21.48 -14.74 -3.88
N LEU A 482 -20.17 -14.54 -3.97
CA LEU A 482 -19.21 -15.65 -4.09
C LEU A 482 -19.08 -16.48 -2.81
N ILE A 483 -19.19 -15.85 -1.64
CA ILE A 483 -19.17 -16.56 -0.35
C ILE A 483 -20.41 -17.44 -0.20
N ASP A 484 -21.57 -16.97 -0.67
CA ASP A 484 -22.79 -17.77 -0.68
C ASP A 484 -22.67 -19.05 -1.51
N ASP A 485 -22.02 -18.98 -2.68
CA ASP A 485 -21.83 -20.14 -3.56
C ASP A 485 -20.98 -21.24 -2.91
N ILE A 486 -20.05 -20.89 -2.03
CA ILE A 486 -19.22 -21.84 -1.27
C ILE A 486 -20.04 -22.59 -0.21
N ARG A 487 -21.12 -21.97 0.30
CA ARG A 487 -21.87 -22.43 1.47
C ARG A 487 -23.09 -23.29 1.15
N ALA A 488 -23.44 -23.46 -0.12
CA ALA A 488 -24.63 -24.22 -0.52
C ALA A 488 -24.63 -25.69 0.00
N ASP A 489 -23.49 -26.22 0.44
CA ASP A 489 -23.37 -27.52 1.11
C ASP A 489 -23.35 -27.37 2.64
N GLY A 490 -24.52 -27.38 3.28
CA GLY A 490 -24.65 -27.64 4.73
C GLY A 490 -25.20 -26.53 5.63
N ASP A 491 -26.15 -25.72 5.16
CA ASP A 491 -26.77 -24.69 6.00
C ASP A 491 -27.45 -25.31 7.26
N PRO A 492 -27.19 -24.78 8.47
CA PRO A 492 -27.75 -25.33 9.70
C PRO A 492 -29.26 -25.13 9.77
N SER A 493 -29.97 -26.05 10.43
CA SER A 493 -31.38 -25.86 10.79
C SER A 493 -31.54 -24.59 11.66
N PHE A 494 -32.17 -23.55 11.12
CA PHE A 494 -32.38 -22.24 11.77
C PHE A 494 -33.32 -22.27 12.98
N GLY A 495 -33.82 -23.44 13.36
CA GLY A 495 -34.77 -23.62 14.45
C GLY A 495 -36.22 -23.39 14.00
N CYS A 496 -37.04 -22.81 14.88
CA CYS A 496 -38.46 -22.65 14.64
C CYS A 496 -38.76 -21.36 13.87
N HIS A 497 -39.44 -21.47 12.72
CA HIS A 497 -39.93 -20.33 11.96
C HIS A 497 -41.12 -19.67 12.68
N LEU A 498 -40.98 -18.41 13.08
CA LEU A 498 -42.07 -17.62 13.67
C LEU A 498 -42.96 -16.98 12.59
N LYS A 499 -44.27 -17.18 12.70
CA LYS A 499 -45.28 -16.58 11.81
C LYS A 499 -46.48 -16.03 12.59
N GLY A 500 -47.21 -15.09 11.99
CA GLY A 500 -48.46 -14.53 12.48
C GLY A 500 -48.34 -13.89 13.87
N GLU A 501 -49.33 -14.14 14.73
CA GLU A 501 -49.39 -13.59 16.09
C GLU A 501 -48.19 -13.97 16.97
N LYS A 502 -47.57 -15.14 16.73
CA LYS A 502 -46.38 -15.56 17.47
C LYS A 502 -45.18 -14.64 17.17
N LEU A 503 -45.02 -14.24 15.91
CA LEU A 503 -43.98 -13.31 15.49
C LEU A 503 -44.21 -11.92 16.10
N LYS A 504 -45.43 -11.39 15.99
CA LYS A 504 -45.80 -10.08 16.54
C LYS A 504 -45.58 -10.00 18.05
N ARG A 505 -46.01 -11.03 18.79
CA ARG A 505 -45.79 -11.12 20.24
C ARG A 505 -44.32 -11.27 20.61
N PHE A 506 -43.53 -11.95 19.79
CA PHE A 506 -42.10 -12.14 20.03
C PHE A 506 -41.32 -10.82 19.90
N LEU A 507 -41.60 -10.03 18.86
CA LEU A 507 -40.84 -8.81 18.53
C LEU A 507 -41.21 -7.59 19.39
N SER A 508 -42.36 -7.61 20.06
CA SER A 508 -42.82 -6.50 20.89
C SER A 508 -41.99 -6.39 22.18
N GLY A 509 -41.08 -5.42 22.24
CA GLY A 509 -40.28 -5.12 23.45
C GLY A 509 -39.04 -5.99 23.61
N VAL A 510 -38.61 -6.72 22.59
CA VAL A 510 -37.40 -7.56 22.63
C VAL A 510 -36.14 -6.71 22.43
N SER A 511 -35.06 -7.06 23.12
CA SER A 511 -33.73 -6.55 22.84
C SER A 511 -32.87 -7.64 22.21
N PHE A 512 -32.09 -7.27 21.19
CA PHE A 512 -31.10 -8.12 20.55
C PHE A 512 -29.72 -7.67 20.94
N SER A 513 -28.81 -8.60 21.20
CA SER A 513 -27.41 -8.32 21.46
C SER A 513 -26.49 -9.25 20.68
N GLY A 514 -25.40 -8.69 20.19
CA GLY A 514 -24.44 -9.40 19.35
C GLY A 514 -23.13 -8.64 19.24
N HIS A 515 -22.29 -9.10 18.33
CA HIS A 515 -21.06 -8.41 17.97
C HIS A 515 -21.05 -8.21 16.45
N THR A 516 -20.50 -7.09 16.00
CA THR A 516 -20.22 -6.83 14.58
C THR A 516 -19.11 -7.75 14.06
N VAL A 517 -18.83 -7.74 12.75
CA VAL A 517 -17.71 -8.54 12.20
C VAL A 517 -16.35 -8.12 12.78
N PHE A 518 -16.26 -6.90 13.32
CA PHE A 518 -15.09 -6.32 13.98
C PHE A 518 -15.03 -6.62 15.48
N GLY A 519 -15.99 -7.37 16.02
CA GLY A 519 -16.03 -7.73 17.43
C GLY A 519 -16.65 -6.66 18.34
N ASP A 520 -17.10 -5.51 17.80
CA ASP A 520 -17.74 -4.48 18.60
C ASP A 520 -19.13 -4.93 19.07
N PRO A 521 -19.47 -4.84 20.36
CA PRO A 521 -20.78 -5.22 20.85
C PRO A 521 -21.85 -4.26 20.37
N TYR A 522 -23.02 -4.78 20.05
CA TYR A 522 -24.19 -3.96 19.76
C TYR A 522 -25.43 -4.44 20.54
N CYS A 523 -26.37 -3.52 20.75
CA CYS A 523 -27.68 -3.78 21.30
C CYS A 523 -28.75 -3.08 20.44
N ILE A 524 -29.78 -3.81 20.04
CA ILE A 524 -30.93 -3.27 19.30
C ILE A 524 -32.19 -3.52 20.13
N THR A 525 -32.90 -2.46 20.49
CA THR A 525 -34.17 -2.55 21.21
C THR A 525 -35.33 -2.26 20.26
N LEU A 526 -36.31 -3.17 20.21
CA LEU A 526 -37.56 -2.96 19.47
C LEU A 526 -38.65 -2.44 20.41
N HIS A 527 -39.29 -1.34 20.03
CA HIS A 527 -40.40 -0.78 20.78
C HIS A 527 -41.75 -1.22 20.18
N PRO A 528 -42.80 -1.41 21.02
CA PRO A 528 -44.12 -1.85 20.55
C PRO A 528 -44.82 -0.88 19.58
N ASP A 529 -44.41 0.39 19.55
CA ASP A 529 -44.92 1.43 18.65
C ASP A 529 -44.35 1.34 17.22
N GLY A 530 -43.48 0.36 16.96
CA GLY A 530 -42.82 0.18 15.66
C GLY A 530 -41.52 0.97 15.53
N SER A 531 -41.07 1.69 16.57
CA SER A 531 -39.73 2.28 16.58
C SER A 531 -38.67 1.26 17.02
N MET A 532 -37.42 1.46 16.61
CA MET A 532 -36.27 0.68 17.07
C MET A 532 -35.08 1.59 17.32
N LYS A 533 -34.25 1.20 18.29
CA LYS A 533 -33.03 1.91 18.66
C LYS A 533 -31.86 0.95 18.71
N GLY A 534 -30.80 1.28 18.00
CA GLY A 534 -29.53 0.57 17.95
C GLY A 534 -28.45 1.32 18.70
N VAL A 535 -27.59 0.60 19.41
CA VAL A 535 -26.40 1.13 20.07
C VAL A 535 -25.24 0.17 19.78
N GLU A 536 -24.11 0.70 19.33
CA GLU A 536 -22.89 -0.05 18.98
C GLU A 536 -21.69 0.53 19.74
N GLY A 537 -20.79 -0.34 20.20
CA GLY A 537 -19.55 -0.01 20.89
C GLY A 537 -19.63 -0.11 22.41
N HIS A 538 -18.47 -0.07 23.08
CA HIS A 538 -18.35 -0.29 24.52
C HIS A 538 -18.86 0.88 25.40
N ASN A 539 -19.04 2.08 24.83
CA ASN A 539 -19.49 3.30 25.53
C ASN A 539 -20.66 4.02 24.84
N ASN A 540 -21.53 3.29 24.11
CA ASN A 540 -22.62 3.87 23.31
C ASN A 540 -22.16 4.91 22.27
N GLU A 541 -21.01 4.67 21.64
CA GLU A 541 -20.34 5.64 20.76
C GLU A 541 -21.09 5.85 19.45
N LYS A 542 -21.83 4.84 18.99
CA LYS A 542 -22.68 4.91 17.80
C LYS A 542 -24.10 4.54 18.18
N VAL A 543 -25.04 5.43 17.87
CA VAL A 543 -26.48 5.24 18.10
C VAL A 543 -27.18 5.51 16.79
N ASP A 544 -28.13 4.64 16.44
CA ASP A 544 -29.02 4.87 15.32
C ASP A 544 -30.46 4.53 15.70
N GLU A 545 -31.40 5.12 15.00
CA GLU A 545 -32.83 4.93 15.18
C GLU A 545 -33.47 4.48 13.88
N GLY A 546 -34.58 3.77 13.99
CA GLY A 546 -35.29 3.30 12.82
C GLY A 546 -36.70 2.87 13.13
N THR A 547 -37.33 2.27 12.13
CA THR A 547 -38.70 1.75 12.23
C THR A 547 -38.74 0.30 11.78
N TRP A 548 -39.67 -0.45 12.34
CA TRP A 548 -39.94 -1.83 11.99
C TRP A 548 -41.44 -2.10 11.91
N TRP A 549 -41.82 -3.02 11.04
CA TRP A 549 -43.22 -3.45 10.90
C TRP A 549 -43.31 -4.88 10.36
N LEU A 550 -44.52 -5.44 10.39
CA LEU A 550 -44.80 -6.76 9.83
C LEU A 550 -45.69 -6.63 8.59
N LYS A 551 -45.35 -7.36 7.54
CA LYS A 551 -46.20 -7.52 6.35
C LYS A 551 -46.09 -8.96 5.86
N ASP A 552 -47.21 -9.66 5.76
CA ASP A 552 -47.31 -11.04 5.23
C ASP A 552 -46.37 -12.06 5.93
N ASN A 553 -46.24 -11.95 7.26
CA ASN A 553 -45.32 -12.73 8.12
C ASN A 553 -43.82 -12.40 7.97
N VAL A 554 -43.48 -11.41 7.16
CA VAL A 554 -42.12 -10.92 7.01
C VAL A 554 -41.91 -9.72 7.93
N TRP A 555 -40.79 -9.72 8.66
CA TRP A 555 -40.36 -8.59 9.46
C TRP A 555 -39.55 -7.62 8.61
N TYR A 556 -40.07 -6.40 8.47
CA TYR A 556 -39.41 -5.32 7.78
C TYR A 556 -38.78 -4.36 8.79
N ARG A 557 -37.60 -3.86 8.45
CA ARG A 557 -36.95 -2.77 9.18
C ARG A 557 -36.32 -1.77 8.23
N GLN A 558 -36.20 -0.53 8.70
CA GLN A 558 -35.44 0.53 8.06
C GLN A 558 -34.80 1.43 9.12
N TRP A 559 -33.48 1.53 9.06
CA TRP A 559 -32.68 2.46 9.88
C TRP A 559 -32.59 3.83 9.22
N GLN A 560 -32.15 4.85 9.98
CA GLN A 560 -31.80 6.14 9.38
C GLN A 560 -30.43 6.11 8.70
N GLN A 561 -29.44 5.41 9.29
CA GLN A 561 -28.07 5.38 8.77
C GLN A 561 -27.52 3.96 8.59
N TRP A 562 -27.70 3.08 9.57
CA TRP A 562 -27.19 1.72 9.56
C TRP A 562 -27.78 0.91 8.41
N SER A 563 -27.02 -0.06 7.90
CA SER A 563 -27.40 -0.84 6.71
C SER A 563 -27.80 0.06 5.54
N TYR A 564 -27.12 1.19 5.38
CA TYR A 564 -27.37 2.19 4.34
C TYR A 564 -28.78 2.78 4.32
N GLY A 565 -29.52 2.70 5.43
CA GLY A 565 -30.93 3.11 5.50
C GLY A 565 -31.86 2.32 4.57
N GLU A 566 -31.43 1.13 4.15
CA GLU A 566 -32.21 0.29 3.24
C GLU A 566 -33.43 -0.31 3.93
N LEU A 567 -34.50 -0.46 3.13
CA LEU A 567 -35.65 -1.25 3.53
C LEU A 567 -35.33 -2.73 3.36
N LEU A 568 -35.24 -3.45 4.48
CA LEU A 568 -34.92 -4.87 4.49
C LEU A 568 -36.06 -5.68 5.11
N GLY A 569 -36.40 -6.80 4.48
CA GLY A 569 -37.40 -7.77 4.94
C GLY A 569 -36.77 -9.12 5.26
N PHE A 570 -37.20 -9.74 6.37
CA PHE A 570 -36.64 -10.99 6.87
C PHE A 570 -37.72 -11.96 7.35
N ASP A 571 -37.52 -13.24 7.06
CA ASP A 571 -38.14 -14.35 7.76
C ASP A 571 -37.40 -14.56 9.10
N ILE A 572 -38.16 -14.71 10.18
CA ILE A 572 -37.59 -14.81 11.53
C ILE A 572 -37.64 -16.26 12.01
N TYR A 573 -36.47 -16.79 12.31
CA TYR A 573 -36.31 -18.08 12.96
C TYR A 573 -35.71 -17.89 14.35
N ILE A 574 -36.10 -18.74 15.30
CA ILE A 574 -35.56 -18.71 16.66
C ILE A 574 -35.11 -20.09 17.14
N THR A 575 -34.06 -20.08 17.94
CA THR A 575 -33.68 -21.17 18.86
C THR A 575 -33.94 -20.73 20.29
N GLU A 576 -33.53 -21.52 21.29
CA GLU A 576 -33.78 -21.20 22.71
C GLU A 576 -33.30 -19.79 23.07
N ASN A 577 -32.10 -19.38 22.62
CA ASN A 577 -31.48 -18.11 23.01
C ASN A 577 -31.07 -17.20 21.82
N ARG A 578 -31.31 -17.62 20.57
CA ARG A 578 -30.88 -16.86 19.38
C ARG A 578 -32.01 -16.60 18.41
N ILE A 579 -31.95 -15.42 17.78
CA ILE A 579 -32.76 -15.03 16.63
C ILE A 579 -31.90 -15.13 15.37
N HIS A 580 -32.50 -15.58 14.27
CA HIS A 580 -31.89 -15.70 12.96
C HIS A 580 -32.75 -14.92 11.96
N TRP A 581 -32.15 -13.96 11.29
CA TRP A 581 -32.78 -13.19 10.21
C TRP A 581 -32.44 -13.85 8.88
N VAL A 582 -33.46 -14.34 8.18
CA VAL A 582 -33.30 -15.08 6.92
C VAL A 582 -33.94 -14.29 5.79
N ARG A 583 -33.26 -14.18 4.65
CA ARG A 583 -33.77 -13.56 3.42
C ARG A 583 -33.44 -14.45 2.24
N ASP A 584 -34.42 -14.70 1.38
CA ASP A 584 -34.28 -15.56 0.19
C ASP A 584 -33.70 -16.96 0.52
N GLY A 585 -34.06 -17.49 1.69
CA GLY A 585 -33.62 -18.79 2.19
C GLY A 585 -32.20 -18.81 2.81
N LYS A 586 -31.53 -17.66 2.88
CA LYS A 586 -30.17 -17.53 3.41
C LYS A 586 -30.14 -16.73 4.71
N LEU A 587 -29.27 -17.11 5.64
CA LEU A 587 -29.03 -16.33 6.84
C LEU A 587 -28.41 -14.97 6.46
N VAL A 588 -28.94 -13.89 7.01
CA VAL A 588 -28.37 -12.55 6.84
C VAL A 588 -27.65 -12.11 8.10
N ASP A 589 -28.21 -12.43 9.27
CA ASP A 589 -27.61 -12.10 10.57
C ASP A 589 -28.18 -13.02 11.67
N ALA A 590 -27.53 -13.10 12.82
CA ALA A 590 -28.04 -13.78 14.00
C ALA A 590 -27.54 -13.15 15.32
N ALA A 591 -28.46 -12.87 16.22
CA ALA A 591 -28.16 -12.27 17.53
C ALA A 591 -28.69 -13.12 18.69
N ASN A 592 -28.18 -12.85 19.89
CA ASN A 592 -28.86 -13.26 21.11
C ASN A 592 -30.06 -12.34 21.33
N TYR A 593 -31.12 -12.85 21.95
CA TYR A 593 -32.27 -12.02 22.31
C TYR A 593 -32.61 -12.14 23.80
N THR A 594 -33.04 -11.03 24.37
CA THR A 594 -33.53 -10.95 25.75
C THR A 594 -34.94 -10.41 25.73
N LYS A 595 -35.83 -11.04 26.49
CA LYS A 595 -37.20 -10.55 26.70
C LYS A 595 -37.28 -9.83 28.04
N PRO A 596 -38.08 -8.75 28.12
CA PRO A 596 -38.36 -8.08 29.37
C PRO A 596 -39.17 -8.94 30.35
#